data_AF-A0A957C0A5-F1
#
_entry.id   AF-A0A957C0A5-F1
#
_cell.length_a   1.000
_cell.length_b   1.000
_cell.length_c   1.000
_cell.angle_alpha   90.00
_cell.angle_beta   90.00
_cell.angle_gamma   90.00
#
_symmetry.space_group_name_H-M   'P 1'
#
loop_
_entity.id
_entity.type
_entity.pdbx_description
1 polymer ?
#
loop_
_entity_poly.entity_id
_entity_poly.type
_entity_poly.pdbx_seq_one_letter_code
_entity_poly.pdbx_strand_id
1 'polypeptide(L)'
;MPEMQPLKPCARCEQELPEAFFDRDDSMFCTHCTAEINELLNKKYSIIEAAHFRAQMRRSRRMLEKRLTIRFDERAPATTGS
;
A
#
# COMPACT_ATOMS: atom_id res chain seq x y z
N MET A 1 -25.39 11.58 42.44
CA MET A 1 -26.03 11.21 41.16
C MET A 1 -24.92 10.77 40.23
N PRO A 2 -25.02 9.63 39.51
CA PRO A 2 -23.98 9.24 38.56
C PRO A 2 -23.94 10.24 37.41
N GLU A 3 -22.74 10.73 37.07
CA GLU A 3 -22.51 11.68 35.99
C GLU A 3 -22.84 11.00 34.64
N MET A 4 -23.79 11.56 33.88
CA MET A 4 -24.05 11.12 32.51
C MET A 4 -22.82 11.49 31.65
N GLN A 5 -22.10 10.48 31.17
CA GLN A 5 -20.98 10.70 30.25
C GLN A 5 -21.49 11.29 28.93
N PRO A 6 -20.77 12.26 28.33
CA PRO A 6 -21.12 12.79 27.02
C PRO A 6 -21.08 11.68 25.96
N LEU A 7 -22.12 11.64 25.13
CA LEU A 7 -22.23 10.74 23.99
C LEU A 7 -21.87 11.51 22.71
N LYS A 8 -21.14 10.83 21.83
CA LYS A 8 -20.69 11.35 20.55
C LYS A 8 -21.12 10.41 19.42
N PRO A 9 -21.70 10.91 18.32
CA PRO A 9 -22.08 10.07 17.19
C PRO A 9 -20.88 9.67 16.35
N CYS A 10 -20.79 8.40 15.96
CA CYS A 10 -19.84 7.95 14.95
C CYS A 10 -20.37 8.26 13.54
N ALA A 11 -19.60 8.96 12.72
CA ALA A 11 -20.01 9.35 11.36
C ALA A 11 -20.14 8.18 10.36
N ARG A 12 -19.79 6.95 10.75
CA ARG A 12 -19.87 5.77 9.88
C ARG A 12 -20.98 4.79 10.29
N CYS A 13 -21.05 4.40 11.56
CA CYS A 13 -22.08 3.48 12.04
C CYS A 13 -23.30 4.18 12.62
N GLU A 14 -23.27 5.51 12.71
CA GLU A 14 -24.36 6.37 13.23
C GLU A 14 -24.77 6.07 14.68
N GLN A 15 -23.97 5.29 15.41
CA GLN A 15 -24.20 4.99 16.81
C GLN A 15 -23.75 6.16 17.70
N GLU A 16 -24.58 6.50 18.68
CA GLU A 16 -24.21 7.36 19.81
C GLU A 16 -23.40 6.55 20.82
N LEU A 17 -22.12 6.86 20.93
CA LEU A 17 -21.17 6.12 21.75
C LEU A 17 -20.51 7.05 22.77
N PRO A 18 -20.12 6.54 23.95
CA PRO A 18 -19.29 7.32 24.88
C PRO A 18 -17.98 7.77 24.23
N GLU A 19 -17.45 8.91 24.66
CA GLU A 19 -16.18 9.46 24.15
C GLU A 19 -15.00 8.48 24.28
N ALA A 20 -15.05 7.56 25.25
CA ALA A 20 -14.05 6.49 25.41
C ALA A 20 -13.93 5.54 24.19
N PHE A 21 -14.91 5.52 23.29
CA PHE A 21 -14.88 4.75 22.04
C PHE A 21 -14.23 5.51 20.88
N PHE A 22 -13.64 6.68 21.14
CA PHE A 22 -12.94 7.50 20.16
C PHE A 22 -11.49 7.70 20.63
N ASP A 23 -10.51 7.54 19.73
CA ASP A 23 -9.08 7.65 20.08
C ASP A 23 -8.66 9.09 20.43
N ARG A 24 -9.40 10.08 19.91
CA ARG A 24 -9.17 11.51 20.12
C ARG A 24 -10.49 12.25 20.18
N ASP A 25 -10.53 13.36 20.91
CA ASP A 25 -11.71 14.21 21.07
C ASP A 25 -12.25 14.75 19.73
N ASP A 26 -11.39 14.92 18.73
CA ASP A 26 -11.73 15.37 17.37
C ASP A 26 -12.04 14.22 16.38
N SER A 27 -11.96 12.95 16.82
CA SER A 27 -12.16 11.80 15.94
C SER A 27 -13.60 11.72 15.42
N MET A 28 -13.77 11.65 14.11
CA MET A 28 -15.11 11.53 13.48
C MET A 28 -15.67 10.11 13.52
N PHE A 29 -14.82 9.11 13.75
CA PHE A 29 -15.16 7.69 13.74
C PHE A 29 -14.80 7.05 15.07
N CYS A 30 -15.62 6.09 15.53
CA CYS A 30 -15.25 5.26 16.66
C CYS A 30 -14.07 4.35 16.31
N THR A 31 -13.36 3.87 17.32
CA THR A 31 -12.17 3.02 17.19
C THR A 31 -12.38 1.80 16.29
N HIS A 32 -13.55 1.16 16.39
CA HIS A 32 -13.91 0.03 15.54
C HIS A 32 -14.00 0.42 14.05
N CYS A 33 -14.77 1.46 13.73
CA CYS A 33 -14.89 1.96 12.36
C CYS A 33 -13.54 2.46 11.82
N THR A 34 -12.72 3.09 12.66
CA THR A 34 -11.35 3.51 12.30
C THR A 34 -10.48 2.32 11.92
N ALA A 35 -10.53 1.24 12.69
CA ALA A 35 -9.78 0.01 12.40
C ALA A 35 -10.19 -0.59 11.05
N GLU A 36 -11.49 -0.67 10.76
CA GLU A 36 -11.98 -1.16 9.46
C GLU A 36 -11.52 -0.31 8.28
N ILE A 37 -11.58 1.03 8.41
CA ILE A 37 -11.11 1.94 7.36
C ILE A 37 -9.62 1.73 7.11
N ASN A 38 -8.83 1.68 8.19
CA ASN A 38 -7.38 1.48 8.09
C ASN A 38 -7.05 0.13 7.43
N GLU A 39 -7.77 -0.94 7.75
CA GLU A 39 -7.58 -2.23 7.09
C GLU A 39 -7.87 -2.15 5.58
N LEU A 40 -8.96 -1.47 5.20
CA LEU A 40 -9.32 -1.27 3.79
C LEU A 40 -8.25 -0.46 3.04
N LEU A 41 -7.74 0.61 3.66
CA LEU A 41 -6.67 1.43 3.10
C LEU A 41 -5.38 0.61 2.94
N ASN A 42 -4.98 -0.15 3.96
CA ASN A 42 -3.81 -1.01 3.91
C ASN A 42 -3.89 -2.06 2.79
N LYS A 43 -5.07 -2.67 2.59
CA LYS A 43 -5.30 -3.57 1.46
C LYS A 43 -5.12 -2.88 0.11
N LYS A 44 -5.59 -1.63 -0.04
CA LYS A 44 -5.39 -0.87 -1.28
C LYS A 44 -3.93 -0.49 -1.50
N TYR A 45 -3.24 0.00 -0.48
CA TYR A 45 -1.83 0.40 -0.60
C TYR A 45 -0.92 -0.79 -0.91
N SER A 46 -1.16 -1.96 -0.31
CA SER A 46 -0.38 -3.18 -0.63
C SER A 46 -0.52 -3.60 -2.09
N ILE A 47 -1.68 -3.41 -2.73
CA ILE A 47 -1.86 -3.67 -4.16
C ILE A 47 -1.01 -2.73 -5.01
N ILE A 48 -0.98 -1.44 -4.64
CA ILE A 48 -0.18 -0.41 -5.33
C ILE A 48 1.31 -0.73 -5.21
N GLU A 49 1.79 -1.04 -4.02
CA GLU A 49 3.18 -1.44 -3.77
C GLU A 49 3.57 -2.68 -4.57
N ALA A 50 2.72 -3.71 -4.58
CA ALA A 50 2.96 -4.92 -5.35
C ALA A 50 3.00 -4.63 -6.87
N ALA A 51 2.17 -3.71 -7.36
CA ALA A 51 2.19 -3.28 -8.76
C ALA A 51 3.50 -2.55 -9.11
N HIS A 52 3.96 -1.66 -8.22
CA HIS A 52 5.23 -0.95 -8.35
C HIS A 52 6.42 -1.93 -8.37
N PHE A 53 6.45 -2.88 -7.42
CA PHE A 53 7.48 -3.92 -7.36
C PHE A 53 7.53 -4.75 -8.65
N ARG A 54 6.38 -5.20 -9.16
CA ARG A 54 6.30 -5.91 -10.44
C ARG A 54 6.83 -5.08 -11.61
N ALA A 55 6.56 -3.77 -11.63
CA ALA A 55 7.10 -2.88 -12.66
C ALA A 55 8.62 -2.74 -12.58
N GLN A 56 9.17 -2.60 -11.37
CA GLN A 56 10.62 -2.54 -11.13
C GLN A 56 11.32 -3.83 -11.57
N MET A 57 10.73 -4.99 -11.26
CA MET A 57 11.25 -6.30 -11.70
C MET A 57 11.27 -6.42 -13.23
N ARG A 58 10.18 -6.02 -13.91
CA ARG A 58 10.15 -6.00 -15.38
C ARG A 58 11.23 -5.10 -15.97
N ARG A 59 11.45 -3.91 -15.40
CA ARG A 59 12.51 -2.99 -15.84
C ARG A 59 13.89 -3.61 -15.65
N SER A 60 14.15 -4.18 -14.48
CA SER A 60 15.43 -4.81 -14.15
C SER A 60 15.73 -6.00 -15.07
N ARG A 61 14.72 -6.83 -15.36
CA ARG A 61 14.84 -7.94 -16.32
C ARG A 61 15.25 -7.46 -17.71
N ARG A 62 14.56 -6.45 -18.25
CA ARG A 62 14.89 -5.88 -19.58
C ARG A 62 16.31 -5.30 -19.63
N MET A 63 16.77 -4.67 -18.55
CA MET A 63 18.14 -4.16 -18.46
C MET A 63 19.17 -5.29 -18.45
N LEU A 64 18.89 -6.38 -17.74
CA LEU A 64 19.75 -7.56 -17.70
C LEU A 64 19.80 -8.25 -19.07
N GLU A 65 18.65 -8.46 -19.71
CA GLU A 65 18.53 -9.01 -21.07
C GLU A 65 19.40 -8.20 -22.04
N LYS A 66 19.26 -6.86 -22.06
CA LYS A 66 20.10 -5.98 -22.89
C LYS A 66 21.59 -6.15 -22.61
N ARG A 67 22.00 -6.18 -21.33
CA ARG A 67 23.42 -6.35 -20.95
C ARG A 67 23.97 -7.71 -21.36
N LEU A 68 23.16 -8.77 -21.27
CA LEU A 68 23.57 -10.11 -21.70
C LEU A 68 23.71 -10.17 -23.21
N THR A 69 22.75 -9.65 -23.98
CA THR A 69 22.85 -9.59 -25.45
C THR A 69 24.10 -8.84 -25.90
N ILE A 70 24.38 -7.66 -25.31
CA ILE A 70 25.59 -6.89 -25.60
C ILE A 70 26.87 -7.72 -25.36
N ARG A 71 26.93 -8.50 -24.27
CA ARG A 71 28.08 -9.35 -23.96
C ARG A 71 28.24 -10.55 -24.91
N PHE A 72 27.17 -11.03 -25.52
CA PHE A 72 27.24 -12.11 -26.52
C PHE A 72 27.69 -11.58 -27.88
N ASP A 73 27.24 -10.38 -28.27
CA ASP A 73 27.69 -9.72 -29.51
C ASP A 73 29.19 -9.37 -29.46
N GLU A 74 29.71 -8.96 -28.31
CA GLU A 74 31.16 -8.68 -28.11
C GLU A 74 32.05 -9.94 -28.12
N ARG A 75 31.49 -11.14 -27.94
CA ARG A 75 32.23 -12.42 -27.88
C ARG A 75 32.24 -13.20 -29.18
N ALA A 76 31.48 -12.80 -30.19
CA ALA A 76 31.56 -13.39 -31.51
C ALA A 76 32.88 -12.92 -32.19
N PRO A 77 33.84 -13.81 -32.49
CA PRO A 77 34.99 -13.39 -33.28
C PRO A 77 34.48 -13.00 -34.67
N ALA A 78 34.86 -11.82 -35.15
CA ALA A 78 34.68 -11.44 -36.53
C ALA A 78 35.33 -12.53 -37.40
N THR A 79 34.52 -13.42 -37.97
CA THR A 79 35.00 -14.40 -38.94
C THR A 79 35.48 -13.61 -40.15
N THR A 80 36.79 -13.39 -40.19
CA THR A 80 37.53 -12.89 -41.34
C THR A 80 37.23 -13.82 -42.50
N GLY A 81 36.65 -13.25 -43.56
CA GLY A 81 36.40 -13.95 -44.80
C GLY A 81 37.69 -14.49 -45.42
N SER A 82 37.54 -15.63 -46.09
CA SER A 82 38.39 -16.10 -47.18
C SER A 82 37.55 -17.01 -48.05
#